data_AF-A0A947DB70-F1
#
_entry.id   AF-A0A947DB70-F1
#
_cell.length_a   1.000
_cell.length_b   1.000
_cell.length_c   1.000
_cell.angle_alpha   90.00
_cell.angle_beta   90.00
_cell.angle_gamma   90.00
#
_symmetry.space_group_name_H-M   'P 1'
#
loop_
_entity.id
_entity.type
_entity.pdbx_description
1 polymer ?
#
loop_
_entity_poly.entity_id
_entity_poly.type
_entity_poly.pdbx_seq_one_letter_code
_entity_poly.pdbx_strand_id
1 'polypeptide(L)'
;MAKPSVYLRVGLLGALCTPLLIVVLHGLGYEVKLWGCPLKALVGIPCPTWGMTRAVFAIANTQWSTAIHYHLLAPLVVILWAVAIIQISLELLTKRVWSRWWQRRSLWLSGLILMFGYHSYRLYGLWSSGNLAADMQHSFLSHLM
;
A
#
# COMPACT_ATOMS: atom_id res chain seq x y z
N MET A 1 -24.88 -5.42 16.84
CA MET A 1 -23.67 -5.59 16.00
C MET A 1 -23.60 -7.04 15.53
N ALA A 2 -23.87 -7.30 14.24
CA ALA A 2 -23.84 -8.66 13.70
C ALA A 2 -22.41 -9.24 13.79
N LYS A 3 -22.27 -10.48 14.29
CA LYS A 3 -20.97 -11.17 14.30
C LYS A 3 -20.52 -11.33 12.85
N PRO A 4 -19.36 -10.79 12.43
CA PRO A 4 -18.86 -11.00 11.08
C PRO A 4 -18.66 -12.49 10.86
N SER A 5 -19.23 -13.01 9.77
CA SER A 5 -19.19 -14.43 9.42
C SER A 5 -17.74 -14.89 9.29
N VAL A 6 -17.48 -16.17 9.61
CA VAL A 6 -16.14 -16.76 9.55
C VAL A 6 -15.54 -16.60 8.15
N TYR A 7 -16.37 -16.72 7.11
CA TYR A 7 -16.00 -16.50 5.70
C TYR A 7 -15.43 -15.10 5.43
N LEU A 8 -16.04 -14.05 6.01
CA LEU A 8 -15.52 -12.69 5.86
C LEU A 8 -14.14 -12.53 6.50
N ARG A 9 -13.88 -13.21 7.63
CA ARG A 9 -12.58 -13.14 8.32
C ARG A 9 -11.48 -13.89 7.54
N VAL A 10 -11.82 -15.04 6.98
CA VAL A 10 -10.90 -15.82 6.12
C VAL A 10 -10.59 -15.06 4.83
N GLY A 11 -11.60 -14.45 4.21
CA GLY A 11 -11.41 -13.61 3.02
C GLY A 11 -10.50 -12.41 3.31
N LEU A 12 -10.69 -11.74 4.44
CA LEU A 12 -9.84 -10.62 4.84
C LEU A 12 -8.40 -11.05 5.15
N LEU A 13 -8.22 -12.20 5.79
CA LEU A 13 -6.91 -12.78 6.05
C LEU A 13 -6.20 -13.11 4.73
N GLY A 14 -6.89 -13.73 3.77
CA GLY A 14 -6.34 -14.03 2.45
C GLY A 14 -5.90 -12.77 1.67
N ALA A 15 -6.70 -11.71 1.73
CA ALA A 15 -6.37 -10.42 1.10
C ALA A 15 -5.19 -9.70 1.78
N LEU A 16 -5.01 -9.85 3.09
CA LEU A 16 -3.87 -9.29 3.81
C LEU A 16 -2.60 -10.16 3.67
N CYS A 17 -2.74 -11.48 3.52
CA CYS A 17 -1.61 -12.37 3.35
C CYS A 17 -1.01 -12.32 1.93
N THR A 18 -1.76 -11.88 0.92
CA THR A 18 -1.33 -11.93 -0.49
C THR A 18 -0.05 -11.12 -0.77
N PRO A 19 0.06 -9.84 -0.39
CA PRO A 19 1.30 -9.10 -0.62
C PRO A 19 2.39 -9.46 0.38
N LEU A 20 2.04 -10.03 1.55
CA LEU A 20 3.02 -10.60 2.47
C LEU A 20 3.67 -11.85 1.90
N LEU A 21 2.90 -12.71 1.23
CA LEU A 21 3.40 -13.86 0.48
C LEU A 21 4.36 -13.40 -0.61
N ILE A 22 4.04 -12.33 -1.35
CA ILE A 22 4.94 -11.76 -2.36
C ILE A 22 6.27 -11.31 -1.73
N VAL A 23 6.22 -10.63 -0.58
CA VAL A 23 7.41 -10.20 0.16
C VAL A 23 8.26 -11.39 0.63
N VAL A 24 7.62 -12.43 1.18
CA VAL A 24 8.31 -13.63 1.67
C VAL A 24 8.93 -14.42 0.52
N LEU A 25 8.19 -14.65 -0.58
CA LEU A 25 8.73 -15.32 -1.77
C LEU A 25 9.94 -14.57 -2.32
N HIS A 26 9.90 -13.23 -2.33
CA HIS A 26 11.04 -12.43 -2.74
C HIS A 26 12.23 -12.56 -1.77
N GLY A 27 11.99 -12.59 -0.46
CA GLY A 27 13.03 -12.83 0.54
C GLY A 27 13.67 -14.23 0.47
N LEU A 28 12.94 -15.21 -0.10
CA LEU A 28 13.44 -16.56 -0.37
C LEU A 28 14.25 -16.67 -1.67
N GLY A 29 14.50 -15.56 -2.38
CA GLY A 29 15.32 -15.49 -3.59
C GLY A 29 14.54 -15.60 -4.90
N TYR A 30 13.21 -15.56 -4.88
CA TYR A 30 12.42 -15.45 -6.12
C TYR A 30 12.39 -13.99 -6.59
N GLU A 31 12.86 -13.73 -7.81
CA GLU A 31 12.82 -12.38 -8.38
C GLU A 31 11.39 -11.99 -8.76
N VAL A 32 10.67 -11.35 -7.84
CA VAL A 32 9.34 -10.79 -8.11
C VAL A 32 9.48 -9.35 -8.56
N LYS A 33 9.70 -9.12 -9.85
CA LYS A 33 9.82 -7.75 -10.38
C LYS A 33 8.45 -7.06 -10.37
N LEU A 34 8.33 -5.94 -9.68
CA LEU A 34 7.16 -5.06 -9.81
C LEU A 34 7.18 -4.40 -11.20
N TRP A 35 6.15 -4.67 -11.99
CA TRP A 35 5.90 -3.98 -13.25
C TRP A 35 5.59 -2.53 -12.90
N GLY A 36 6.09 -1.52 -13.62
CA GLY A 36 5.92 -0.11 -13.25
C GLY A 36 4.44 0.30 -13.01
N CYS A 37 4.19 1.51 -12.47
CA CYS A 37 2.82 1.96 -12.18
C CYS A 37 1.98 1.98 -13.47
N PRO A 38 0.99 1.09 -13.62
CA PRO A 38 0.21 1.01 -14.86
C PRO A 38 -0.55 2.31 -15.10
N LEU A 39 -1.03 2.95 -14.03
CA LEU A 39 -1.72 4.25 -14.11
C LEU A 39 -0.79 5.37 -14.58
N LYS A 40 0.48 5.38 -14.12
CA LYS A 40 1.46 6.34 -14.62
C LYS A 40 1.77 6.10 -16.10
N ALA A 41 1.88 4.85 -16.53
CA ALA A 41 2.14 4.52 -17.93
C ALA A 41 0.96 4.92 -18.85
N LEU A 42 -0.28 4.73 -18.37
CA LEU A 42 -1.49 5.03 -19.14
C LEU A 42 -1.81 6.54 -19.19
N VAL A 43 -1.74 7.23 -18.05
CA VAL A 43 -2.27 8.59 -17.87
C VAL A 43 -1.17 9.62 -17.56
N GLY A 44 0.07 9.19 -17.29
CA GLY A 44 1.16 10.07 -16.85
C GLY A 44 1.07 10.46 -15.36
N ILE A 45 -0.04 10.16 -14.69
CA ILE A 45 -0.28 10.52 -13.29
C ILE A 45 0.13 9.37 -12.36
N PRO A 46 1.08 9.58 -11.43
CA PRO A 46 1.44 8.54 -10.45
C PRO A 46 0.29 8.32 -9.47
N CYS A 47 -0.11 7.06 -9.20
CA CYS A 47 -1.16 6.79 -8.22
C CYS A 47 -0.63 6.90 -6.76
N PRO A 48 -1.49 7.25 -5.78
CA PRO A 48 -1.07 7.42 -4.38
C PRO A 48 -0.55 6.13 -3.74
N THR A 49 -1.03 4.98 -4.21
CA THR A 49 -0.68 3.67 -3.68
C THR A 49 0.65 3.13 -4.22
N TRP A 50 1.12 3.60 -5.39
CA TRP A 50 2.33 3.06 -6.02
C TRP A 50 3.60 3.32 -5.21
N GLY A 51 3.72 4.52 -4.63
CA GLY A 51 4.87 4.86 -3.78
C GLY A 51 4.95 3.96 -2.56
N MET A 52 3.78 3.60 -2.02
CA MET A 52 3.66 2.68 -0.89
C MET A 52 4.02 1.24 -1.27
N THR A 53 3.53 0.75 -2.42
CA THR A 53 3.90 -0.57 -2.95
C THR A 53 5.41 -0.69 -3.16
N ARG A 54 6.06 0.34 -3.73
CA ARG A 54 7.52 0.37 -3.90
C ARG A 54 8.25 0.40 -2.56
N ALA A 55 7.73 1.13 -1.58
CA ALA A 55 8.35 1.20 -0.27
C ALA A 55 8.27 -0.13 0.48
N VAL A 56 7.12 -0.82 0.43
CA VAL A 56 6.97 -2.17 0.99
C VAL A 56 7.91 -3.16 0.29
N PHE A 57 8.04 -3.06 -1.03
CA PHE A 57 8.98 -3.88 -1.79
C PHE A 57 10.44 -3.58 -1.47
N ALA A 58 10.80 -2.31 -1.23
CA ALA A 58 12.14 -1.94 -0.77
C ALA A 58 12.43 -2.48 0.64
N ILE A 59 11.44 -2.47 1.55
CA ILE A 59 11.55 -3.13 2.86
C ILE A 59 11.78 -4.64 2.69
N ALA A 60 11.06 -5.29 1.77
CA ALA A 60 11.25 -6.71 1.45
C ALA A 60 12.68 -7.02 0.96
N ASN A 61 13.27 -6.09 0.22
CA ASN A 61 14.66 -6.16 -0.25
C ASN A 61 15.69 -5.75 0.81
N THR A 62 15.28 -5.53 2.07
CA THR A 62 16.12 -5.00 3.16
C THR A 62 16.72 -3.60 2.90
N GLN A 63 16.19 -2.88 1.91
CA GLN A 63 16.62 -1.53 1.52
C GLN A 63 15.79 -0.47 2.25
N TRP A 64 16.03 -0.34 3.55
CA TRP A 64 15.28 0.58 4.42
C TRP A 64 15.41 2.05 4.02
N SER A 65 16.60 2.48 3.60
CA SER A 65 16.84 3.85 3.11
C SER A 65 15.96 4.17 1.90
N THR A 66 15.98 3.28 0.91
CA THR A 66 15.16 3.36 -0.31
C THR A 66 13.66 3.35 -0.01
N ALA A 67 13.24 2.55 0.97
CA ALA A 67 11.83 2.50 1.40
C ALA A 67 11.34 3.83 1.97
N ILE A 68 12.15 4.46 2.84
CA ILE A 68 11.84 5.75 3.45
C ILE A 68 11.81 6.85 2.38
N HIS A 69 12.71 6.80 1.41
CA HIS A 69 12.69 7.70 0.26
C HIS A 69 11.42 7.58 -0.59
N TYR A 70 10.88 6.36 -0.77
CA TYR A 70 9.64 6.18 -1.53
C TYR A 70 8.40 6.61 -0.75
N HIS A 71 8.33 6.30 0.54
CA HIS A 71 7.22 6.74 1.39
C HIS A 71 7.63 6.71 2.87
N LEU A 72 7.71 7.87 3.49
CA LEU A 72 8.14 8.00 4.89
C LEU A 72 7.27 7.18 5.86
N LEU A 73 5.97 7.06 5.58
CA LEU A 73 5.03 6.28 6.41
C LEU A 73 5.06 4.77 6.14
N ALA A 74 5.89 4.27 5.21
CA ALA A 74 5.87 2.85 4.85
C ALA A 74 6.19 1.90 6.01
N PRO A 75 7.23 2.12 6.84
CA PRO A 75 7.52 1.22 7.97
C PRO A 75 6.34 1.15 8.95
N LEU A 76 5.72 2.30 9.23
CA LEU A 76 4.56 2.37 10.13
C LEU A 76 3.40 1.53 9.59
N VAL A 77 3.10 1.63 8.29
CA VAL A 77 1.99 0.86 7.73
C VAL A 77 2.28 -0.63 7.70
N VAL A 78 3.51 -1.05 7.39
CA VAL A 78 3.91 -2.47 7.45
C VAL A 78 3.70 -3.02 8.86
N ILE A 79 4.09 -2.27 9.90
CA ILE A 79 3.89 -2.67 11.30
C ILE A 79 2.39 -2.81 11.62
N LEU A 80 1.58 -1.80 11.27
CA LEU A 80 0.13 -1.83 11.50
C LEU A 80 -0.54 -3.02 10.79
N TRP A 81 -0.09 -3.33 9.58
CA TRP A 81 -0.53 -4.49 8.81
C TRP A 81 -0.17 -5.80 9.49
N ALA A 82 1.07 -5.96 9.95
CA ALA A 82 1.52 -7.16 10.65
C ALA A 82 0.71 -7.37 11.95
N VAL A 83 0.48 -6.31 12.72
CA VAL A 83 -0.33 -6.37 13.94
C VAL A 83 -1.77 -6.79 13.62
N ALA A 84 -2.37 -6.25 12.55
CA ALA A 84 -3.71 -6.64 12.13
C ALA A 84 -3.79 -8.13 11.77
N ILE A 85 -2.80 -8.65 11.05
CA ILE A 85 -2.76 -10.08 10.68
C ILE A 85 -2.62 -10.97 11.91
N ILE A 86 -1.73 -10.63 12.84
CA ILE A 86 -1.56 -11.37 14.10
C ILE A 86 -2.86 -11.36 14.89
N GLN A 87 -3.50 -10.18 15.03
CA GLN A 87 -4.74 -10.06 15.78
C GLN A 87 -5.87 -10.90 15.16
N ILE A 88 -6.06 -10.85 13.83
CA ILE A 88 -7.08 -11.66 13.15
C ILE A 88 -6.77 -13.16 13.29
N SER A 89 -5.51 -13.56 13.14
CA SER A 89 -5.08 -14.95 13.27
C SER A 89 -5.36 -15.48 14.68
N LEU A 90 -5.06 -14.70 15.71
CA LEU A 90 -5.38 -15.02 17.11
C LEU A 90 -6.90 -15.06 17.35
N GLU A 91 -7.69 -14.16 16.76
CA GLU A 91 -9.15 -14.19 16.86
C GLU A 91 -9.75 -15.46 16.20
N LEU A 92 -9.13 -15.96 15.13
CA LEU A 92 -9.52 -17.21 14.47
C LEU A 92 -9.19 -18.44 15.34
N LEU A 93 -7.98 -18.47 15.91
CA LEU A 93 -7.49 -19.58 16.74
C LEU A 93 -8.23 -19.65 18.09
N THR A 94 -8.36 -18.52 18.79
CA THR A 94 -8.93 -18.46 20.14
C THR A 94 -10.46 -18.37 20.16
N LYS A 95 -11.09 -18.14 19.00
CA LYS A 95 -12.52 -17.79 18.84
C LYS A 95 -12.96 -16.57 19.67
N ARG A 96 -12.03 -15.86 20.32
CA ARG A 96 -12.27 -14.71 21.17
C ARG A 96 -12.13 -13.45 20.32
N VAL A 97 -13.10 -12.54 20.41
CA VAL A 97 -13.04 -11.27 19.68
C VAL A 97 -12.28 -10.28 20.55
N TRP A 98 -11.13 -9.80 20.09
CA TRP A 98 -10.38 -8.77 20.78
C TRP A 98 -10.83 -7.38 20.32
N SER A 99 -10.46 -6.33 21.05
CA SER A 99 -10.82 -4.95 20.71
C SER A 99 -10.24 -4.61 19.34
N ARG A 100 -11.12 -4.38 18.36
CA ARG A 100 -10.71 -4.04 17.00
C ARG A 100 -10.50 -2.55 16.88
N TRP A 101 -9.51 -2.03 17.60
CA TRP A 101 -9.12 -0.63 17.53
C TRP A 101 -8.84 -0.22 16.07
N TRP A 102 -8.23 -1.09 15.27
CA TRP A 102 -8.00 -0.92 13.84
C TRP A 102 -9.28 -0.90 12.96
N GLN A 103 -10.45 -1.29 13.46
CA GLN A 103 -11.75 -1.14 12.77
C GLN A 103 -12.44 0.19 13.11
N ARG A 104 -11.86 1.03 13.97
CA ARG A 104 -12.41 2.35 14.25
C ARG A 104 -12.35 3.19 12.97
N ARG A 105 -13.52 3.62 12.49
CA ARG A 105 -13.68 4.46 11.30
C ARG A 105 -12.76 5.70 11.32
N SER A 106 -12.52 6.27 12.50
CA SER A 106 -11.61 7.40 12.68
C SER A 106 -10.18 7.13 12.19
N LEU A 107 -9.62 5.93 12.44
CA LEU A 107 -8.27 5.57 12.01
C LEU A 107 -8.16 5.42 10.49
N TRP A 108 -9.20 4.86 9.86
CA TRP A 108 -9.26 4.75 8.40
C TRP A 108 -9.40 6.12 7.74
N LEU A 109 -10.24 7.00 8.30
CA LEU A 109 -10.39 8.37 7.81
C LEU A 109 -9.11 9.18 7.98
N SER A 110 -8.44 9.10 9.14
CA SER A 110 -7.16 9.78 9.34
C SER A 110 -6.09 9.25 8.40
N GLY A 111 -6.03 7.93 8.18
CA GLY A 111 -5.12 7.31 7.23
C GLY A 111 -5.36 7.77 5.79
N LEU A 112 -6.63 7.83 5.36
CA LEU A 112 -7.00 8.34 4.04
C LEU A 112 -6.64 9.82 3.89
N ILE A 113 -6.97 10.67 4.87
CA ILE A 113 -6.64 12.10 4.84
C ILE A 113 -5.13 12.31 4.76
N LEU A 114 -4.35 11.58 5.56
CA LEU A 114 -2.88 11.67 5.51
C LEU A 114 -2.34 11.20 4.16
N MET A 115 -2.87 10.10 3.60
CA MET A 115 -2.43 9.58 2.31
C MET A 115 -2.77 10.55 1.16
N PHE A 116 -4.00 11.03 1.10
CA PHE A 116 -4.43 11.99 0.08
C PHE A 116 -3.76 13.35 0.26
N GLY A 117 -3.56 13.81 1.49
CA GLY A 117 -2.83 15.05 1.79
C GLY A 117 -1.37 14.99 1.35
N TYR A 118 -0.65 13.92 1.70
CA TYR A 118 0.73 13.71 1.25
C TYR A 118 0.82 13.58 -0.28
N HIS A 119 -0.11 12.83 -0.89
CA HIS A 119 -0.15 12.68 -2.34
C HIS A 119 -0.41 14.01 -3.05
N SER A 120 -1.30 14.85 -2.52
CA SER A 120 -1.60 16.17 -3.04
C SER A 120 -0.39 17.09 -2.96
N TYR A 121 0.35 17.07 -1.84
CA TYR A 121 1.61 17.80 -1.70
C TYR A 121 2.66 17.35 -2.73
N ARG A 122 2.81 16.02 -2.91
CA ARG A 122 3.73 15.45 -3.91
C ARG A 122 3.34 15.84 -5.34
N LEU A 123 2.04 15.80 -5.65
CA LEU A 123 1.52 16.17 -6.96
C LEU A 123 1.73 17.67 -7.23
N TYR A 124 1.53 18.51 -6.21
CA TYR A 124 1.82 19.94 -6.29
C TYR A 124 3.31 20.20 -6.59
N GLY A 125 4.24 19.47 -5.96
CA GLY A 125 5.66 19.56 -6.28
C GLY A 125 6.02 19.09 -7.70
N LEU A 126 5.32 18.07 -8.21
CA LEU A 126 5.48 17.61 -9.60
C LEU A 126 4.91 18.62 -10.60
N TRP A 127 3.82 19.28 -10.25
CA TRP A 127 3.24 20.36 -11.05
C TRP A 127 4.15 21.57 -11.09
N SER A 128 4.62 22.07 -9.93
CA SER A 128 5.47 23.26 -9.87
C SER A 128 6.83 23.09 -10.55
N SER A 129 7.31 21.85 -10.67
CA SER A 129 8.56 21.52 -11.37
C SER A 129 8.40 21.31 -12.88
N GLY A 130 7.20 21.40 -13.45
CA GLY A 130 6.93 21.17 -14.88
C GLY A 130 7.04 19.70 -15.33
N ASN A 131 7.55 18.82 -14.47
CA ASN A 131 7.71 17.39 -14.74
C ASN A 131 6.37 16.67 -14.94
N LEU A 132 5.27 17.18 -14.36
CA LEU A 132 3.94 16.60 -14.56
C LEU A 132 3.47 16.71 -16.02
N ALA A 133 3.76 17.84 -16.68
CA ALA A 133 3.43 18.05 -18.08
C ALA A 133 4.29 17.16 -19.00
N ALA A 134 5.57 17.00 -18.67
CA ALA A 134 6.46 16.08 -19.37
C ALA A 134 6.03 14.61 -19.22
N ASP A 135 5.68 14.17 -18.00
CA ASP A 135 5.18 12.81 -17.74
C ASP A 135 3.85 12.53 -18.46
N MET A 136 2.97 13.54 -18.61
CA MET A 136 1.74 13.44 -19.41
C MET A 136 2.02 13.32 -20.91
N GLN A 137 3.01 14.05 -21.44
CA GLN A 137 3.39 13.97 -22.85
C GLN A 137 3.95 12.61 -23.25
N HIS A 138 4.57 11.88 -22.31
CA HIS A 138 5.07 10.53 -22.51
C HIS A 138 4.04 9.42 -22.17
N SER A 139 2.81 9.79 -21.82
CA SER A 139 1.77 8.81 -21.48
C SER A 139 1.16 8.18 -22.73
N PHE A 140 0.58 6.99 -22.59
CA PHE A 140 -0.05 6.32 -23.75
C PHE A 140 -1.23 7.13 -24.32
N LEU A 141 -1.92 7.91 -23.47
CA LEU A 141 -3.05 8.76 -23.89
C LEU A 141 -2.65 9.94 -24.79
N SER A 142 -1.46 10.51 -24.62
CA SER A 142 -0.99 11.60 -25.50
C SER A 142 -0.67 11.12 -26.91
N HIS A 143 -0.39 9.82 -27.10
CA HIS A 143 -0.18 9.22 -28.41
C HIS A 143 -1.49 8.88 -29.14
N LEU A 144 -2.63 8.91 -28.44
CA LEU A 144 -3.94 8.54 -29.00
C LEU A 144 -4.78 9.77 -29.43
N MET A 145 -4.38 10.98 -29.03
CA MET A 145 -5.02 12.26 -29.38
C MET A 145 -4.15 13.03 -30.38
#